data_AF-A0A7W9UQS7-F1
#
_entry.id   AF-A0A7W9UQS7-F1
#
_cell.length_a   1.000
_cell.length_b   1.000
_cell.length_c   1.000
_cell.angle_alpha   90.00
_cell.angle_beta   90.00
_cell.angle_gamma   90.00
#
_symmetry.space_group_name_H-M   'P 1'
#
loop_
_entity.id
_entity.type
_entity.pdbx_description
1 polymer ?
#
loop_
_entity_poly.entity_id
_entity_poly.type
_entity_poly.pdbx_seq_one_letter_code
_entity_poly.pdbx_strand_id
1 'polypeptide(L)'
;MPSRPARPLRPVPAVLVALCLLGWVSGCAGRTDRTGRIELSADDTIKAAQLYLTDRCLERQGLTPPRPGGRQRGEAEQRRVGEALFGAGPAELSVSLPTGYRVRAHTDGCLAAAQRTLYGDQRAWFRVSTIVGNLEPEATYRGVELASVRRMHRVELADWRRMRSRAFERARVLLNRSLNHRAARPPSGAKTLR
;
A
#
# COMPACT_ATOMS: atom_id res chain seq x y z
N MET A 1 -11.68 54.81 20.53
CA MET A 1 -11.69 53.60 19.66
C MET A 1 -10.25 53.20 19.36
N PRO A 2 -9.70 52.11 19.94
CA PRO A 2 -8.41 51.59 19.51
C PRO A 2 -8.60 50.39 18.57
N SER A 3 -8.07 50.53 17.35
CA SER A 3 -8.06 49.51 16.30
C SER A 3 -7.11 48.36 16.67
N ARG A 4 -7.62 47.13 16.66
CA ARG A 4 -6.83 45.90 16.85
C ARG A 4 -6.08 45.56 15.55
N PRO A 5 -4.77 45.27 15.58
CA PRO A 5 -4.07 44.76 14.41
C PRO A 5 -4.44 43.27 14.17
N ALA A 6 -4.78 42.95 12.92
CA ALA A 6 -5.05 41.60 12.46
C ALA A 6 -3.77 40.75 12.51
N ARG A 7 -3.84 39.57 13.15
CA ARG A 7 -2.77 38.58 13.12
C ARG A 7 -2.84 37.81 11.78
N PRO A 8 -1.74 37.68 11.03
CA PRO A 8 -1.73 36.84 9.84
C PRO A 8 -1.77 35.36 10.24
N LEU A 9 -2.74 34.64 9.68
CA LEU A 9 -2.83 33.18 9.71
C LEU A 9 -1.61 32.61 8.96
N ARG A 10 -0.73 31.93 9.68
CA ARG A 10 0.39 31.18 9.08
C ARG A 10 -0.17 29.93 8.37
N PRO A 11 0.28 29.62 7.14
CA PRO A 11 -0.09 28.37 6.49
C PRO A 11 0.60 27.20 7.21
N VAL A 12 -0.19 26.23 7.65
CA VAL A 12 0.31 24.94 8.15
C VAL A 12 0.80 24.15 6.94
N PRO A 13 2.07 23.70 6.89
CA PRO A 13 2.55 22.93 5.75
C PRO A 13 1.85 21.56 5.75
N ALA A 14 1.23 21.21 4.62
CA ALA A 14 0.79 19.86 4.34
C ALA A 14 2.05 19.00 4.14
N VAL A 15 2.52 18.39 5.23
CA VAL A 15 3.58 17.39 5.15
C VAL A 15 2.96 16.12 4.58
N LEU A 16 3.12 15.92 3.26
CA LEU A 16 3.00 14.61 2.63
C LEU A 16 4.12 13.74 3.21
N VAL A 17 3.83 13.06 4.32
CA VAL A 17 4.73 12.02 4.83
C VAL A 17 4.66 10.87 3.85
N ALA A 18 5.67 10.80 2.98
CA ALA A 18 6.04 9.59 2.29
C ALA A 18 6.16 8.49 3.35
N LEU A 19 5.27 7.50 3.30
CA LEU A 19 5.37 6.27 4.08
C LEU A 19 6.60 5.50 3.57
N CYS A 20 7.77 5.93 4.02
CA CYS A 20 9.02 5.21 3.89
C CYS A 20 8.91 3.95 4.74
N LEU A 21 8.68 2.83 4.06
CA LEU A 21 9.38 1.56 4.24
C LEU A 21 10.04 1.40 5.63
N LEU A 22 9.25 0.94 6.61
CA LEU A 22 9.80 0.14 7.70
C LEU A 22 10.20 -1.22 7.14
N GLY A 23 11.32 -1.21 6.42
CA GLY A 23 12.06 -2.40 6.01
C GLY A 23 12.70 -3.00 7.25
N TRP A 24 11.94 -3.84 7.95
CA TRP A 24 12.55 -4.89 8.74
C TRP A 24 13.34 -5.75 7.75
N VAL A 25 14.66 -5.80 7.91
CA VAL A 25 15.49 -6.84 7.32
C VAL A 25 15.18 -8.13 8.09
N SER A 26 13.96 -8.65 7.91
CA SER A 26 13.72 -10.07 8.09
C SER A 26 14.28 -10.70 6.82
N GLY A 27 15.39 -11.43 6.97
CA GLY A 27 15.91 -12.27 5.89
C GLY A 27 14.78 -13.10 5.29
N CYS A 28 14.88 -13.39 3.99
CA CYS A 28 13.95 -14.27 3.28
C CYS A 28 13.92 -15.66 3.94
N ALA A 29 13.15 -15.83 5.02
CA ALA A 29 12.88 -17.11 5.63
C ALA A 29 11.76 -17.77 4.83
N GLY A 30 12.04 -18.08 3.57
CA GLY A 30 11.22 -19.02 2.82
C GLY A 30 11.33 -20.38 3.51
N ARG A 31 10.22 -20.95 3.96
CA ARG A 31 10.19 -22.37 4.32
C ARG A 31 10.40 -23.15 3.04
N THR A 32 11.54 -23.81 2.91
CA THR A 32 11.76 -24.84 1.91
C THR A 32 10.87 -26.03 2.27
N ASP A 33 9.84 -26.26 1.46
CA ASP A 33 9.12 -27.53 1.51
C ASP A 33 10.05 -28.67 1.04
N ARG A 34 9.69 -29.92 1.33
CA ARG A 34 10.41 -31.15 0.91
C ARG A 34 10.64 -31.27 -0.59
N THR A 35 10.02 -30.40 -1.39
CA THR A 35 10.13 -30.29 -2.85
C THR A 35 11.09 -29.18 -3.33
N GLY A 36 11.74 -28.44 -2.43
CA GLY A 36 12.68 -27.37 -2.78
C GLY A 36 12.03 -26.09 -3.30
N ARG A 37 10.70 -25.96 -3.20
CA ARG A 37 9.96 -24.78 -3.64
C ARG A 37 9.95 -23.72 -2.54
N ILE A 38 10.36 -22.50 -2.88
CA ILE A 38 10.27 -21.34 -1.98
C ILE A 38 8.80 -20.92 -1.87
N GLU A 39 8.17 -21.14 -0.72
CA GLU A 39 6.88 -20.52 -0.41
C GLU A 39 7.11 -19.09 0.10
N LEU A 40 6.48 -18.12 -0.57
CA LEU A 40 6.49 -16.73 -0.11
C LEU A 40 5.74 -16.61 1.21
N SER A 41 6.22 -15.72 2.09
CA SER A 41 5.46 -15.35 3.29
C SER A 41 4.09 -14.77 2.91
N ALA A 42 3.15 -14.73 3.85
CA ALA A 42 1.85 -14.10 3.62
C ALA A 42 2.01 -12.63 3.21
N ASP A 43 2.97 -11.95 3.83
CA ASP A 43 3.30 -10.56 3.56
C ASP A 43 3.85 -10.37 2.14
N ASP A 44 4.79 -11.21 1.73
CA ASP A 44 5.38 -11.12 0.39
C ASP A 44 4.39 -11.52 -0.69
N THR A 45 3.50 -12.46 -0.41
CA THR A 45 2.42 -12.86 -1.31
C THR A 45 1.45 -11.70 -1.54
N ILE A 46 1.03 -11.01 -0.47
CA ILE A 46 0.16 -9.83 -0.57
C ILE A 46 0.88 -8.70 -1.32
N LYS A 47 2.15 -8.42 -1.01
CA LYS A 47 2.95 -7.40 -1.71
C LYS A 47 3.10 -7.69 -3.19
N ALA A 48 3.40 -8.95 -3.55
CA ALA A 48 3.52 -9.38 -4.94
C ALA A 48 2.20 -9.22 -5.71
N ALA A 49 1.07 -9.59 -5.09
CA ALA A 49 -0.25 -9.41 -5.70
C ALA A 49 -0.61 -7.93 -5.85
N GLN A 50 -0.29 -7.08 -4.87
CA GLN A 50 -0.51 -5.64 -4.96
C GLN A 50 0.32 -5.04 -6.10
N LEU A 51 1.61 -5.38 -6.20
CA LEU A 51 2.49 -4.94 -7.28
C LEU A 51 1.94 -5.37 -8.65
N TYR A 52 1.51 -6.63 -8.79
CA TYR A 52 0.89 -7.11 -10.02
C TYR A 52 -0.36 -6.30 -10.40
N LEU A 53 -1.24 -6.03 -9.44
CA LEU A 53 -2.47 -5.27 -9.67
C LEU A 53 -2.17 -3.82 -10.07
N THR A 54 -1.20 -3.17 -9.42
CA THR A 54 -0.79 -1.80 -9.75
C THR A 54 -0.13 -1.73 -11.12
N ASP A 55 0.77 -2.66 -11.44
CA ASP A 55 1.45 -2.71 -12.74
C ASP A 55 0.42 -2.88 -13.87
N ARG A 56 -0.50 -3.85 -13.73
CA ARG A 56 -1.57 -4.08 -14.71
C ARG A 56 -2.50 -2.88 -14.87
N CYS A 57 -2.75 -2.15 -13.78
CA CYS A 57 -3.56 -0.94 -13.83
C CYS A 57 -2.86 0.18 -14.60
N LEU A 58 -1.57 0.41 -14.35
CA LEU A 58 -0.78 1.40 -15.07
C LEU A 58 -0.64 1.03 -16.55
N GLU A 59 -0.35 -0.24 -16.86
CA GLU A 59 -0.27 -0.74 -18.24
C GLU A 59 -1.56 -0.52 -19.03
N ARG A 60 -2.74 -0.74 -18.40
CA ARG A 60 -4.04 -0.47 -19.04
C ARG A 60 -4.26 1.01 -19.34
N GLN A 61 -3.57 1.90 -18.64
CA GLN A 61 -3.58 3.34 -18.88
C GLN A 61 -2.47 3.78 -19.85
N GLY A 62 -1.74 2.82 -20.46
CA GLY A 62 -0.62 3.12 -21.36
C GLY A 62 0.61 3.66 -20.64
N LEU A 63 0.72 3.44 -19.33
CA LEU A 63 1.84 3.90 -18.52
C LEU A 63 2.77 2.73 -18.19
N THR A 64 4.08 3.01 -18.22
CA THR A 64 5.08 2.03 -17.80
C THR A 64 5.17 2.02 -16.28
N PRO A 65 5.04 0.88 -15.58
CA PRO A 65 5.21 0.84 -14.13
C PRO A 65 6.62 1.27 -13.67
N PRO A 66 6.77 1.99 -12.55
CA PRO A 66 8.08 2.35 -12.02
C PRO A 66 8.83 1.10 -11.53
N ARG A 67 10.12 1.01 -11.84
CA ARG A 67 10.99 -0.10 -11.39
C ARG A 67 12.22 0.45 -10.65
N PRO A 68 12.63 -0.17 -9.53
CA PRO A 68 13.89 0.17 -8.88
C PRO A 68 15.06 0.05 -9.87
N GLY A 69 15.95 1.06 -9.89
CA GLY A 69 17.09 1.09 -10.82
C GLY A 69 16.71 1.33 -12.30
N GLY A 70 15.45 1.63 -12.60
CA GLY A 70 15.02 1.99 -13.94
C GLY A 70 15.60 3.32 -14.41
N ARG A 71 15.57 3.54 -15.73
CA ARG A 71 15.95 4.84 -16.31
C ARG A 71 15.09 5.96 -15.71
N GLN A 72 15.73 7.08 -15.41
CA GLN A 72 15.02 8.31 -15.02
C GLN A 72 14.12 8.75 -16.16
N ARG A 73 12.86 9.04 -15.82
CA ARG A 73 11.84 9.55 -16.75
C ARG A 73 11.81 11.06 -16.72
N GLY A 74 11.27 11.69 -17.76
CA GLY A 74 10.97 13.12 -17.71
C GLY A 74 9.97 13.44 -16.59
N GLU A 75 10.07 14.61 -15.98
CA GLU A 75 9.22 15.05 -14.87
C GLU A 75 7.72 14.92 -15.18
N ALA A 76 7.31 15.29 -16.41
CA ALA A 76 5.92 15.17 -16.84
C ALA A 76 5.41 13.72 -16.84
N GLU A 77 6.25 12.76 -17.24
CA GLU A 77 5.89 11.34 -17.18
C GLU A 77 5.85 10.85 -15.74
N GLN A 78 6.81 11.26 -14.90
CA GLN A 78 6.82 10.92 -13.47
C GLN A 78 5.55 11.42 -12.78
N ARG A 79 5.13 12.65 -13.07
CA ARG A 79 3.88 13.23 -12.54
C ARG A 79 2.66 12.43 -12.98
N ARG A 80 2.53 12.13 -14.28
CA ARG A 80 1.42 11.31 -14.80
C ARG A 80 1.35 9.93 -14.16
N VAL A 81 2.50 9.29 -13.97
CA VAL A 81 2.60 7.99 -13.29
C VAL A 81 2.24 8.11 -11.82
N GLY A 82 2.69 9.18 -11.14
CA GLY A 82 2.35 9.47 -9.74
C GLY A 82 0.85 9.65 -9.54
N GLU A 83 0.21 10.50 -10.36
CA GLU A 83 -1.24 10.75 -10.36
C GLU A 83 -2.02 9.44 -10.61
N ALA A 84 -1.61 8.63 -11.59
CA ALA A 84 -2.26 7.35 -11.88
C ALA A 84 -2.06 6.30 -10.77
N LEU A 85 -0.87 6.27 -10.15
CA LEU A 85 -0.54 5.29 -9.11
C LEU A 85 -1.22 5.63 -7.78
N PHE A 86 -1.09 6.87 -7.34
CA PHE A 86 -1.48 7.32 -6.01
C PHE A 86 -2.83 8.03 -5.95
N GLY A 87 -3.40 8.42 -7.10
CA GLY A 87 -4.60 9.24 -7.19
C GLY A 87 -4.30 10.70 -7.55
N ALA A 88 -5.27 11.37 -8.15
CA ALA A 88 -5.23 12.79 -8.50
C ALA A 88 -6.42 13.57 -7.92
N GLY A 89 -7.48 12.87 -7.47
CA GLY A 89 -8.62 13.46 -6.78
C GLY A 89 -8.30 13.91 -5.35
N PRO A 90 -9.27 14.51 -4.63
CA PRO A 90 -9.09 14.83 -3.23
C PRO A 90 -8.85 13.57 -2.38
N ALA A 91 -8.01 13.68 -1.34
CA ALA A 91 -7.85 12.60 -0.37
C ALA A 91 -9.10 12.51 0.54
N GLU A 92 -9.92 11.49 0.30
CA GLU A 92 -11.22 11.27 0.95
C GLU A 92 -11.12 10.47 2.26
N LEU A 93 -10.05 9.70 2.46
CA LEU A 93 -9.83 8.94 3.69
C LEU A 93 -8.99 9.76 4.65
N SER A 94 -9.36 9.75 5.93
CA SER A 94 -8.61 10.43 6.98
C SER A 94 -8.71 9.69 8.32
N VAL A 95 -7.58 9.56 9.01
CA VAL A 95 -7.48 9.05 10.37
C VAL A 95 -6.66 10.04 11.19
N SER A 96 -7.20 10.47 12.32
CA SER A 96 -6.45 11.22 13.32
C SER A 96 -5.78 10.25 14.29
N LEU A 97 -4.48 10.42 14.49
CA LEU A 97 -3.69 9.61 15.41
C LEU A 97 -3.64 10.29 16.80
N PRO A 98 -3.46 9.52 17.89
CA PRO A 98 -3.29 10.07 19.23
C PRO A 98 -2.11 11.04 19.36
N THR A 99 -1.12 10.93 18.49
CA THR A 99 0.03 11.83 18.37
C THR A 99 -0.31 13.22 17.82
N GLY A 100 -1.57 13.45 17.42
CA GLY A 100 -2.03 14.71 16.81
C GLY A 100 -1.90 14.76 15.28
N TYR A 101 -1.15 13.81 14.68
CA TYR A 101 -1.03 13.72 13.22
C TYR A 101 -2.32 13.25 12.55
N ARG A 102 -2.55 13.72 11.33
CA ARG A 102 -3.67 13.28 10.48
C ARG A 102 -3.12 12.57 9.24
N VAL A 103 -3.36 11.27 9.14
CA VAL A 103 -3.03 10.48 7.95
C VAL A 103 -4.18 10.59 6.97
N ARG A 104 -3.87 10.79 5.69
CA ARG A 104 -4.86 10.89 4.60
C ARG A 104 -4.48 9.95 3.47
N ALA A 105 -5.48 9.47 2.74
CA ALA A 105 -5.27 8.69 1.54
C ALA A 105 -6.35 8.96 0.49
N HIS A 106 -5.94 8.81 -0.76
CA HIS A 106 -6.79 8.81 -1.93
C HIS A 106 -7.60 7.51 -2.03
N THR A 107 -8.81 7.63 -2.56
CA THR A 107 -9.67 6.49 -2.92
C THR A 107 -9.58 6.17 -4.41
N ASP A 108 -8.95 7.02 -5.20
CA ASP A 108 -8.63 6.80 -6.61
C ASP A 108 -7.18 6.34 -6.82
N GLY A 109 -6.82 6.10 -8.09
CA GLY A 109 -5.51 5.57 -8.46
C GLY A 109 -5.39 4.04 -8.38
N CYS A 110 -4.33 3.54 -8.99
CA CYS A 110 -4.06 2.11 -9.11
C CYS A 110 -3.79 1.43 -7.77
N LEU A 111 -3.15 2.13 -6.82
CA LEU A 111 -2.88 1.59 -5.49
C LEU A 111 -4.17 1.39 -4.69
N ALA A 112 -5.06 2.38 -4.69
CA ALA A 112 -6.36 2.28 -4.03
C ALA A 112 -7.23 1.15 -4.60
N ALA A 113 -7.22 1.01 -5.94
CA ALA A 113 -7.92 -0.09 -6.61
C ALA A 113 -7.36 -1.47 -6.23
N ALA A 114 -6.03 -1.60 -6.14
CA ALA A 114 -5.39 -2.83 -5.68
C ALA A 114 -5.76 -3.16 -4.23
N GLN A 115 -5.76 -2.16 -3.34
CA GLN A 115 -6.15 -2.32 -1.93
C GLN A 115 -7.61 -2.76 -1.79
N ARG A 116 -8.54 -2.16 -2.54
CA ARG A 116 -9.95 -2.61 -2.58
C ARG A 116 -10.07 -4.06 -3.02
N THR A 117 -9.33 -4.44 -4.05
CA THR A 117 -9.33 -5.82 -4.57
C THR A 117 -8.86 -6.81 -3.51
N LEU A 118 -7.75 -6.50 -2.83
CA LEU A 118 -7.15 -7.41 -1.85
C LEU A 118 -7.91 -7.43 -0.52
N TYR A 119 -8.22 -6.28 0.05
CA TYR A 119 -8.77 -6.19 1.41
C TYR A 119 -10.30 -6.06 1.46
N GLY A 120 -10.94 -5.65 0.36
CA GLY A 120 -12.38 -5.39 0.29
C GLY A 120 -12.71 -3.95 0.69
N ASP A 121 -13.27 -3.76 1.88
CA ASP A 121 -13.61 -2.43 2.39
C ASP A 121 -12.35 -1.58 2.62
N GLN A 122 -12.14 -0.61 1.72
CA GLN A 122 -10.98 0.27 1.78
C GLN A 122 -10.99 1.20 2.99
N ARG A 123 -12.17 1.69 3.41
CA ARG A 123 -12.26 2.62 4.55
C ARG A 123 -11.93 1.90 5.84
N ALA A 124 -12.49 0.70 6.03
CA ALA A 124 -12.18 -0.14 7.19
C ALA A 124 -10.71 -0.57 7.19
N TRP A 125 -10.18 -1.02 6.03
CA TRP A 125 -8.77 -1.34 5.88
C TRP A 125 -7.86 -0.16 6.20
N PHE A 126 -8.15 1.03 5.67
CA PHE A 126 -7.32 2.22 5.88
C PHE A 126 -7.28 2.62 7.36
N ARG A 127 -8.43 2.64 8.03
CA ARG A 127 -8.50 2.92 9.48
C ARG A 127 -7.64 1.95 10.28
N VAL A 128 -7.89 0.65 10.09
CA VAL A 128 -7.26 -0.39 10.91
C VAL A 128 -5.75 -0.50 10.63
N SER A 129 -5.35 -0.49 9.37
CA SER A 129 -3.93 -0.55 8.99
C SER A 129 -3.16 0.68 9.47
N THR A 130 -3.78 1.86 9.41
CA THR A 130 -3.17 3.10 9.91
C THR A 130 -2.98 3.05 11.42
N ILE A 131 -4.00 2.61 12.19
CA ILE A 131 -3.88 2.48 13.65
C ILE A 131 -2.81 1.46 14.01
N VAL A 132 -2.87 0.24 13.45
CA VAL A 132 -1.93 -0.83 13.77
C VAL A 132 -0.49 -0.48 13.36
N GLY A 133 -0.31 0.21 12.23
CA GLY A 133 1.00 0.68 11.78
C GLY A 133 1.61 1.79 12.65
N ASN A 134 0.83 2.40 13.54
CA ASN A 134 1.27 3.52 14.38
C ASN A 134 1.24 3.23 15.88
N LEU A 135 1.10 1.96 16.30
CA LEU A 135 1.05 1.61 17.74
C LEU A 135 2.36 1.92 18.48
N GLU A 136 3.50 1.76 17.81
CA GLU A 136 4.81 2.08 18.39
C GLU A 136 5.02 3.60 18.55
N PRO A 137 4.79 4.44 17.51
CA PRO A 137 4.73 5.89 17.68
C PRO A 137 3.76 6.34 18.79
N GLU A 138 2.60 5.71 18.92
CA GLU A 138 1.65 6.01 20.00
C GLU A 138 2.21 5.66 21.39
N ALA A 139 2.87 4.51 21.54
CA ALA A 139 3.49 4.09 22.79
C ALA A 139 4.57 5.08 23.23
N THR A 140 5.44 5.48 22.31
CA THR A 140 6.45 6.52 22.54
C THR A 140 5.81 7.85 22.96
N TYR A 141 4.78 8.30 22.25
CA TYR A 141 4.10 9.56 22.56
C TYR A 141 3.45 9.57 23.95
N ARG A 142 2.88 8.43 24.37
CA ARG A 142 2.22 8.29 25.68
C ARG A 142 3.20 8.02 26.83
N GLY A 143 4.46 7.68 26.54
CA GLY A 143 5.42 7.24 27.56
C GLY A 143 5.03 5.92 28.24
N VAL A 144 4.43 4.99 27.49
CA VAL A 144 3.99 3.68 28.02
C VAL A 144 4.51 2.52 27.19
N GLU A 145 4.54 1.33 27.77
CA GLU A 145 4.91 0.10 27.08
C GLU A 145 4.01 -0.20 25.87
N LEU A 146 4.61 -0.65 24.77
CA LEU A 146 3.90 -1.07 23.56
C LEU A 146 2.85 -2.16 23.83
N ALA A 147 3.10 -3.04 24.80
CA ALA A 147 2.13 -4.06 25.22
C ALA A 147 0.84 -3.43 25.76
N SER A 148 0.92 -2.28 26.45
CA SER A 148 -0.24 -1.54 26.93
C SER A 148 -1.06 -0.99 25.77
N VAL A 149 -0.40 -0.36 24.80
CA VAL A 149 -1.04 0.15 23.58
C VAL A 149 -1.68 -0.98 22.77
N ARG A 150 -1.01 -2.12 22.60
CA ARG A 150 -1.58 -3.30 21.94
C ARG A 150 -2.83 -3.84 22.66
N ARG A 151 -2.88 -3.79 24.00
CA ARG A 151 -4.08 -4.18 24.75
C ARG A 151 -5.24 -3.20 24.52
N MET A 152 -4.96 -1.89 24.48
CA MET A 152 -5.96 -0.87 24.15
C MET A 152 -6.56 -1.09 22.75
N HIS A 153 -5.71 -1.41 21.75
CA HIS A 153 -6.10 -1.61 20.35
C HIS A 153 -6.33 -3.08 19.96
N ARG A 154 -6.75 -3.93 20.90
CA ARG A 154 -6.94 -5.38 20.67
C ARG A 154 -7.97 -5.68 19.57
N VAL A 155 -8.97 -4.81 19.41
CA VAL A 155 -10.03 -4.97 18.40
C VAL A 155 -9.47 -4.68 17.01
N GLU A 156 -8.79 -3.55 16.83
CA GLU A 156 -8.11 -3.18 15.60
C GLU A 156 -7.07 -4.23 15.19
N LEU A 157 -6.30 -4.78 16.14
CA LEU A 157 -5.37 -5.88 15.86
C LEU A 157 -6.09 -7.16 15.38
N ALA A 158 -7.24 -7.49 15.95
CA ALA A 158 -8.04 -8.64 15.52
C ALA A 158 -8.64 -8.41 14.12
N ASP A 159 -9.17 -7.22 13.85
CA ASP A 159 -9.64 -6.81 12.53
C ASP A 159 -8.53 -6.86 11.48
N TRP A 160 -7.35 -6.34 11.83
CA TRP A 160 -6.20 -6.34 10.94
C TRP A 160 -5.82 -7.76 10.53
N ARG A 161 -5.71 -8.68 11.50
CA ARG A 161 -5.43 -10.10 11.22
C ARG A 161 -6.48 -10.71 10.30
N ARG A 162 -7.77 -10.49 10.56
CA ARG A 162 -8.87 -10.98 9.69
C ARG A 162 -8.75 -10.45 8.26
N MET A 163 -8.51 -9.15 8.11
CA MET A 163 -8.34 -8.51 6.80
C MET A 163 -7.12 -9.05 6.06
N ARG A 164 -5.98 -9.23 6.75
CA ARG A 164 -4.76 -9.79 6.19
C ARG A 164 -4.93 -11.23 5.73
N SER A 165 -5.60 -12.08 6.51
CA SER A 165 -5.87 -13.47 6.11
C SER A 165 -6.70 -13.53 4.83
N ARG A 166 -7.76 -12.71 4.71
CA ARG A 166 -8.55 -12.64 3.47
C ARG A 166 -7.73 -12.11 2.28
N ALA A 167 -6.91 -11.09 2.50
CA ALA A 167 -6.06 -10.53 1.46
C ALA A 167 -5.02 -11.55 0.97
N PHE A 168 -4.47 -12.37 1.88
CA PHE A 168 -3.56 -13.45 1.52
C PHE A 168 -4.22 -14.49 0.61
N GLU A 169 -5.41 -14.98 0.96
CA GLU A 169 -6.12 -15.96 0.12
C GLU A 169 -6.45 -15.39 -1.27
N ARG A 170 -6.91 -14.14 -1.33
CA ARG A 170 -7.17 -13.45 -2.60
C ARG A 170 -5.89 -13.27 -3.42
N ALA A 171 -4.78 -12.90 -2.78
CA ALA A 171 -3.49 -12.74 -3.42
C ALA A 171 -3.00 -14.06 -4.04
N ARG A 172 -3.12 -15.19 -3.32
CA ARG A 172 -2.77 -16.53 -3.83
C ARG A 172 -3.56 -16.88 -5.08
N VAL A 173 -4.87 -16.73 -5.04
CA VAL A 173 -5.76 -17.03 -6.18
C VAL A 173 -5.38 -16.18 -7.39
N LEU A 174 -5.17 -14.88 -7.18
CA LEU A 174 -4.82 -13.95 -8.25
C LEU A 174 -3.46 -14.29 -8.88
N LEU A 175 -2.43 -14.53 -8.07
CA LEU A 175 -1.10 -14.85 -8.57
C LEU A 175 -1.10 -16.19 -9.31
N ASN A 176 -1.79 -17.21 -8.79
CA ASN A 176 -1.92 -18.51 -9.47
C ASN A 176 -2.59 -18.37 -10.85
N ARG A 177 -3.69 -17.62 -10.95
CA ARG A 177 -4.35 -17.33 -12.24
C ARG A 177 -3.41 -16.61 -13.20
N SER A 178 -2.64 -15.63 -12.72
CA SER A 178 -1.69 -14.88 -13.55
C SER A 178 -0.56 -15.76 -14.12
N LEU A 179 -0.10 -16.76 -13.34
CA LEU A 179 0.92 -17.71 -13.78
C LEU A 179 0.36 -18.64 -14.86
N ASN A 180 -0.85 -19.16 -14.64
CA ASN A 180 -1.53 -20.02 -15.61
C ASN A 180 -1.81 -19.29 -16.93
N HIS A 181 -2.26 -18.03 -16.88
CA HIS A 181 -2.46 -17.22 -18.09
C HIS A 181 -1.15 -16.95 -18.85
N ARG A 182 -0.02 -16.80 -18.15
CA ARG A 182 1.29 -16.66 -18.81
C ARG A 182 1.74 -17.96 -19.48
N ALA A 183 1.53 -19.10 -18.82
CA ALA A 183 1.87 -20.41 -19.39
C ALA A 183 1.02 -20.75 -20.62
N ALA A 184 -0.24 -20.33 -20.66
CA ALA A 184 -1.15 -20.56 -21.79
C ALA A 184 -0.92 -19.61 -22.97
N ARG A 185 -0.12 -18.55 -22.82
CA ARG A 185 0.13 -17.59 -23.91
C ARG A 185 1.17 -18.19 -24.87
N PRO A 186 0.85 -18.37 -26.17
CA PRO A 186 1.83 -18.89 -27.13
C PRO A 186 3.02 -17.93 -27.24
N PRO A 187 4.23 -18.44 -27.51
CA PRO A 187 5.41 -17.60 -27.68
C PRO A 187 5.16 -16.60 -28.82
N SER A 188 5.31 -15.31 -28.50
CA SER A 188 5.21 -14.22 -29.47
C SER A 188 6.40 -14.29 -30.43
N GLY A 189 6.27 -15.09 -31.48
CA GLY A 189 7.33 -15.32 -32.45
C GLY A 189 7.04 -16.36 -33.54
N ALA A 190 5.97 -17.14 -33.43
CA ALA A 190 5.54 -17.99 -34.54
C ALA A 190 4.92 -17.13 -35.65
N LYS A 191 5.77 -16.57 -36.52
CA LYS A 191 5.36 -16.12 -37.84
C LYS A 191 4.79 -17.35 -38.56
N THR A 192 3.48 -17.37 -38.75
CA THR A 192 2.84 -18.31 -39.67
C THR A 192 3.38 -17.99 -41.06
N LEU A 193 4.34 -18.77 -41.54
CA LEU A 193 4.71 -18.77 -42.96
C LEU A 193 3.50 -19.33 -43.71
N ARG A 194 2.85 -18.47 -44.48
CA ARG A 194 1.97 -18.85 -45.60
C ARG A 194 2.62 -18.35 -46.87
#